data_AF-A0A177DIM4-F1
#
_entry.id   AF-A0A177DIM4-F1
#
_cell.length_a   1.000
_cell.length_b   1.000
_cell.length_c   1.000
_cell.angle_alpha   90.00
_cell.angle_beta   90.00
_cell.angle_gamma   90.00
#
_symmetry.space_group_name_H-M   'P 1'
#
loop_
_entity.id
_entity.type
_entity.pdbx_description
1 polymer ?
#
loop_
_entity_poly.entity_id
_entity_poly.type
_entity_poly.pdbx_seq_one_letter_code
_entity_poly.pdbx_strand_id
1 'polypeptide(L)'
;MNPIQEAIEEIESREPGDHFTYTEVARRYNIDRRTLARRHQGVTGPRGLPHRSLHPETEIELRNYCKTLTERCLPPSRLMIQRFASGLAGKDVSESWVTRFLHRHDDHLISRWNNGLSKQRVKADSAAK
;
A
#
# COMPACT_ATOMS: atom_id res chain seq x y z
N MET A 1 -16.72 -1.79 9.21
CA MET A 1 -16.16 -0.48 8.82
C MET A 1 -15.18 -0.02 9.91
N ASN A 2 -14.35 0.99 9.66
CA ASN A 2 -13.39 1.49 10.65
C ASN A 2 -14.14 2.49 11.55
N PRO A 3 -14.35 2.22 12.85
CA PRO A 3 -15.21 3.04 13.72
C PRO A 3 -14.72 4.49 13.79
N ILE A 4 -13.41 4.70 13.61
CA ILE A 4 -12.83 6.04 13.62
C ILE A 4 -13.15 6.80 12.32
N GLN A 5 -13.29 6.11 11.19
CA GLN A 5 -13.71 6.74 9.93
C GLN A 5 -15.18 7.16 9.99
N GLU A 6 -16.05 6.29 10.52
CA GLU A 6 -17.47 6.61 10.75
C GLU A 6 -17.64 7.81 11.68
N ALA A 7 -16.83 7.89 12.75
CA ALA A 7 -16.85 9.03 13.66
C ALA A 7 -16.36 10.34 13.01
N ILE A 8 -15.46 10.26 12.03
CA ILE A 8 -15.01 11.43 11.26
C ILE A 8 -16.11 11.87 10.29
N GLU A 9 -16.74 10.92 9.58
CA GLU A 9 -17.87 11.18 8.68
C GLU A 9 -19.06 11.83 9.43
N GLU A 10 -19.36 11.38 10.67
CA GLU A 10 -20.37 12.04 11.51
C GLU A 10 -20.01 13.51 11.78
N ILE A 11 -18.76 13.81 12.10
CA ILE A 11 -18.30 15.18 12.38
C ILE A 11 -18.36 16.04 11.11
N GLU A 12 -17.91 15.52 9.97
CA GLU A 12 -17.87 16.23 8.68
C GLU A 12 -19.26 16.42 8.05
N SER A 13 -20.24 15.58 8.39
CA SER A 13 -21.63 15.69 7.90
C SER A 13 -22.46 16.79 8.59
N ARG A 14 -21.95 17.40 9.67
CA ARG A 14 -22.64 18.46 10.41
C ARG A 14 -22.53 19.79 9.69
N GLU A 15 -23.52 20.67 9.89
CA GLU A 15 -23.49 22.00 9.28
C GLU A 15 -22.33 22.84 9.83
N PRO A 16 -21.69 23.67 9.00
CA PRO A 16 -20.64 24.59 9.46
C PRO A 16 -21.19 25.54 10.52
N GLY A 17 -20.76 25.37 11.77
CA GLY A 17 -21.22 26.17 12.92
C GLY A 17 -22.04 25.38 13.94
N ASP A 18 -22.40 24.13 13.64
CA ASP A 18 -23.01 23.24 14.62
C ASP A 18 -22.00 22.86 15.71
N HIS A 19 -22.43 22.88 16.97
CA HIS A 19 -21.55 22.69 18.12
C HIS A 19 -21.52 21.21 18.48
N PHE A 20 -20.32 20.62 18.54
CA PHE A 20 -20.13 19.24 18.98
C PHE A 20 -18.96 19.12 19.94
N THR A 21 -19.01 18.13 20.82
CA THR A 21 -17.86 17.75 21.62
C THR A 21 -17.27 16.42 21.16
N TYR A 22 -15.94 16.34 21.07
CA TYR A 22 -15.27 15.08 20.74
C TYR A 22 -15.58 13.96 21.73
N THR A 23 -15.95 14.30 22.97
CA THR A 23 -16.25 13.32 24.02
C THR A 23 -17.54 12.58 23.75
N GLU A 24 -18.57 13.25 23.24
CA GLU A 24 -19.87 12.66 22.91
C GLU A 24 -19.75 11.71 21.73
N VAL A 25 -19.10 12.16 20.65
CA VAL A 25 -18.85 11.35 19.45
C VAL A 25 -17.97 10.15 19.81
N ALA A 26 -16.88 10.36 20.55
CA ALA A 26 -15.98 9.28 20.96
C ALA A 26 -16.69 8.22 21.81
N ARG A 27 -17.62 8.62 22.70
CA ARG A 27 -18.42 7.69 23.50
C ARG A 27 -19.37 6.86 22.63
N ARG A 28 -19.99 7.45 21.61
CA ARG A 28 -20.91 6.75 20.70
C ARG A 28 -20.22 5.62 19.94
N TYR A 29 -19.00 5.85 19.48
CA TYR A 29 -18.22 4.87 18.71
C TYR A 29 -17.24 4.03 19.56
N ASN A 30 -17.26 4.21 20.89
CA ASN A 30 -16.32 3.56 21.82
C ASN A 30 -14.84 3.77 21.43
N ILE A 31 -14.47 5.00 21.08
CA ILE A 31 -13.13 5.42 20.69
C ILE A 31 -12.54 6.30 21.80
N ASP A 32 -11.21 6.29 21.95
CA ASP A 32 -10.54 7.28 22.79
C ASP A 32 -10.68 8.71 22.19
N ARG A 33 -11.13 9.66 23.01
CA ARG A 33 -11.35 11.05 22.61
C ARG A 33 -10.11 11.69 21.97
N ARG A 34 -8.91 11.45 22.52
CA ARG A 34 -7.66 12.00 21.98
C ARG A 34 -7.36 11.44 20.60
N THR A 35 -7.62 10.16 20.40
CA THR A 35 -7.46 9.48 19.11
C THR A 35 -8.37 10.07 18.05
N LEU A 36 -9.65 10.29 18.37
CA LEU A 36 -10.60 10.91 17.44
C LEU A 36 -10.18 12.34 17.07
N ALA A 37 -9.85 13.17 18.06
CA ALA A 37 -9.45 14.56 17.85
C ALA A 37 -8.19 14.68 16.98
N ARG A 38 -7.15 13.89 17.27
CA ARG A 38 -5.89 13.90 16.48
C ARG A 38 -6.11 13.48 15.03
N ARG A 39 -7.06 12.56 14.78
CA ARG A 39 -7.33 12.05 13.43
C ARG A 39 -8.18 13.03 12.62
N HIS A 40 -9.21 13.63 13.22
CA HIS A 40 -10.01 14.68 12.60
C HIS A 40 -9.18 15.93 12.29
N GLN A 41 -8.26 16.32 13.18
CA GLN A 41 -7.33 17.45 12.95
C GLN A 41 -6.17 17.13 11.99
N GLY A 42 -6.11 15.93 11.41
CA GLY A 42 -5.03 15.53 10.49
C GLY A 42 -3.65 15.31 11.14
N VAL A 43 -3.53 15.43 12.47
CA VAL A 43 -2.28 15.21 13.23
C VAL A 43 -1.81 13.76 13.12
N THR A 44 -2.75 12.82 12.94
CA THR A 44 -2.44 11.41 12.75
C THR A 44 -3.16 10.94 11.49
N GLY A 45 -2.40 10.71 10.42
CA GLY A 45 -2.93 10.17 9.18
C GLY A 45 -3.37 8.71 9.31
N PRO A 46 -4.20 8.20 8.39
CA PRO A 46 -4.55 6.79 8.33
C PRO A 46 -3.28 5.92 8.29
N ARG A 47 -3.29 4.83 9.09
CA ARG A 47 -2.19 3.86 9.13
C ARG A 47 -1.97 3.29 7.72
N GLY A 48 -0.85 3.64 7.07
CA GLY A 48 -0.40 3.00 5.83
C GLY A 48 -0.19 3.90 4.61
N LEU A 49 -0.42 5.22 4.69
CA LEU A 49 -0.12 6.16 3.58
C LEU A 49 1.26 6.84 3.67
N PRO A 50 1.70 7.43 4.80
CA PRO A 50 2.89 8.30 4.80
C PRO A 50 4.24 7.58 4.63
N HIS A 51 4.27 6.25 4.67
CA HIS A 51 5.51 5.45 4.56
C HIS A 51 5.56 4.57 3.30
N ARG A 52 4.69 4.77 2.32
CA ARG A 52 4.80 4.03 1.05
C ARG A 52 5.93 4.63 0.21
N SER A 53 6.78 3.76 -0.35
CA SER A 53 7.83 4.20 -1.28
C SER A 53 7.27 4.71 -2.62
N LEU A 54 6.04 4.34 -2.97
CA LEU A 54 5.33 4.75 -4.18
C LEU A 54 3.95 5.28 -3.84
N HIS A 55 3.47 6.23 -4.65
CA HIS A 55 2.08 6.69 -4.63
C HIS A 55 1.14 5.52 -5.01
N PRO A 56 -0.06 5.40 -4.40
CA PRO A 56 -0.97 4.28 -4.69
C PRO A 56 -1.31 4.10 -6.18
N GLU A 57 -1.48 5.20 -6.92
CA GLU A 57 -1.77 5.16 -8.35
C GLU A 57 -0.60 4.58 -9.16
N THR A 58 0.61 5.08 -8.90
CA THR A 58 1.84 4.58 -9.52
C THR A 58 2.10 3.10 -9.19
N GLU A 59 1.75 2.69 -7.97
CA GLU A 59 1.85 1.29 -7.56
C GLU A 59 0.86 0.39 -8.34
N ILE A 60 -0.35 0.89 -8.61
CA ILE A 60 -1.36 0.21 -9.44
C ILE A 60 -0.88 0.07 -10.89
N GLU A 61 -0.28 1.12 -11.45
CA GLU A 61 0.30 1.09 -12.80
C GLU A 61 1.43 0.06 -12.90
N LEU A 62 2.35 0.04 -11.93
CA LEU A 62 3.43 -0.94 -11.86
C LEU A 62 2.88 -2.37 -11.77
N ARG A 63 1.83 -2.60 -10.98
CA ARG A 63 1.13 -3.88 -10.91
C ARG A 63 0.58 -4.29 -12.27
N ASN A 64 -0.14 -3.39 -12.95
CA ASN A 64 -0.72 -3.66 -14.27
C ASN A 64 0.37 -3.98 -15.29
N TYR A 65 1.48 -3.24 -15.28
CA TYR A 65 2.62 -3.51 -16.14
C TYR A 65 3.23 -4.90 -15.89
N CYS A 66 3.43 -5.28 -14.62
CA CYS A 66 3.92 -6.61 -14.25
C CYS A 66 2.97 -7.72 -14.72
N LYS A 67 1.66 -7.48 -14.65
CA LYS A 67 0.63 -8.40 -15.15
C LYS A 67 0.76 -8.58 -16.67
N THR A 68 0.82 -7.49 -17.44
CA THR A 68 1.00 -7.53 -18.90
C THR A 68 2.26 -8.28 -19.31
N LEU A 69 3.37 -8.07 -18.60
CA LEU A 69 4.62 -8.81 -18.83
C LEU A 69 4.45 -10.32 -18.58
N THR A 70 3.74 -10.67 -17.51
CA THR A 70 3.46 -12.07 -17.14
C THR A 70 2.56 -12.77 -18.17
N GLU A 71 1.54 -12.07 -18.68
CA GLU A 71 0.66 -12.54 -19.77
C GLU A 71 1.43 -12.79 -21.07
N ARG A 72 2.45 -11.98 -21.35
CA ARG A 72 3.39 -12.16 -22.47
C ARG A 72 4.47 -13.22 -22.22
N CYS A 73 4.29 -14.07 -21.20
CA CYS A 73 5.25 -15.11 -20.80
C CYS A 73 6.65 -14.59 -20.38
N LEU A 74 6.74 -13.31 -20.03
CA LEU A 74 7.95 -12.65 -19.55
C LEU A 74 7.73 -12.09 -18.13
N PRO A 75 7.46 -12.94 -17.12
CA PRO A 75 7.29 -12.45 -15.76
C PRO A 75 8.55 -11.66 -15.36
N PRO A 76 8.43 -10.40 -14.89
CA PRO A 76 9.58 -9.61 -14.47
C PRO A 76 10.32 -10.37 -13.38
N SER A 77 11.61 -10.12 -13.14
CA SER A 77 12.31 -10.65 -11.96
C SER A 77 12.09 -9.74 -10.75
N ARG A 78 12.37 -10.21 -9.53
CA ARG A 78 12.29 -9.37 -8.32
C ARG A 78 13.19 -8.13 -8.44
N LEU A 79 14.39 -8.31 -9.01
CA LEU A 79 15.32 -7.23 -9.33
C LEU A 79 14.74 -6.24 -10.35
N MET A 80 14.03 -6.71 -11.39
CA MET A 80 13.35 -5.82 -12.33
C MET A 80 12.27 -4.99 -11.65
N ILE A 81 11.43 -5.60 -10.80
CA ILE A 81 10.40 -4.90 -10.04
C ILE A 81 11.04 -3.84 -9.14
N GLN A 82 12.14 -4.18 -8.46
CA GLN A 82 12.91 -3.24 -7.65
C GLN A 82 13.40 -2.07 -8.48
N ARG A 83 14.01 -2.31 -9.64
CA ARG A 83 14.51 -1.26 -10.55
C ARG A 83 13.40 -0.35 -11.07
N PHE A 84 12.27 -0.92 -11.47
CA PHE A 84 11.11 -0.14 -11.91
C PHE A 84 10.56 0.72 -10.77
N ALA A 85 10.42 0.13 -9.58
CA ALA A 85 9.97 0.86 -8.41
C ALA A 85 10.95 1.98 -8.00
N SER A 86 12.26 1.72 -8.06
CA SER A 86 13.29 2.74 -7.78
C SER A 86 13.22 3.90 -8.78
N GLY A 87 13.05 3.58 -10.08
CA GLY A 87 12.89 4.59 -11.13
C GLY A 87 11.64 5.45 -10.94
N LEU A 88 10.52 4.82 -10.59
CA LEU A 88 9.25 5.53 -10.31
C LEU A 88 9.30 6.34 -9.01
N ALA A 89 10.03 5.88 -7.99
CA ALA A 89 10.14 6.56 -6.70
C ALA A 89 11.20 7.67 -6.67
N GLY A 90 12.10 7.72 -7.66
CA GLY A 90 13.26 8.61 -7.66
C GLY A 90 14.29 8.30 -6.56
N LYS A 91 14.21 7.11 -5.94
CA LYS A 91 15.08 6.67 -4.85
C LYS A 91 15.18 5.16 -4.82
N ASP A 92 16.25 4.64 -4.23
CA ASP A 92 16.43 3.20 -4.12
C ASP A 92 15.37 2.56 -3.21
N VAL A 93 14.71 1.55 -3.77
CA VAL A 93 13.71 0.73 -3.09
C VAL A 93 14.37 -0.54 -2.59
N SER A 94 14.06 -0.97 -1.37
CA SER A 94 14.66 -2.17 -0.76
C SER A 94 14.02 -3.47 -1.24
N GLU A 95 14.75 -4.58 -1.12
CA GLU A 95 14.22 -5.93 -1.42
C GLU A 95 13.01 -6.27 -0.53
N SER A 96 13.00 -5.80 0.72
CA SER A 96 11.86 -5.92 1.63
C SER A 96 10.60 -5.23 1.11
N TRP A 97 10.74 -4.12 0.37
CA TRP A 97 9.62 -3.47 -0.28
C TRP A 97 9.06 -4.33 -1.42
N VAL A 98 9.92 -4.99 -2.21
CA VAL A 98 9.49 -5.92 -3.27
C VAL A 98 8.68 -7.07 -2.68
N THR A 99 9.13 -7.64 -1.56
CA THR A 99 8.37 -8.65 -0.82
C THR A 99 6.99 -8.13 -0.42
N ARG A 100 6.91 -6.94 0.18
CA ARG A 100 5.61 -6.33 0.56
C ARG A 100 4.73 -5.99 -0.65
N PHE A 101 5.31 -5.58 -1.77
CA PHE A 101 4.59 -5.34 -3.01
C PHE A 101 3.95 -6.64 -3.53
N LEU A 102 4.72 -7.71 -3.61
CA LEU A 102 4.21 -9.01 -4.05
C LEU A 102 3.12 -9.56 -3.13
N HIS A 103 3.27 -9.44 -1.80
CA HIS A 103 2.22 -9.84 -0.85
C HIS A 103 0.94 -9.01 -0.95
N ARG A 104 1.04 -7.72 -1.30
CA ARG A 104 -0.13 -6.85 -1.46
C ARG A 104 -0.93 -7.14 -2.73
N HIS A 105 -0.29 -7.73 -3.74
CA HIS A 105 -0.85 -8.03 -5.06
C HIS A 105 -0.75 -9.53 -5.39
N ASP A 106 -0.86 -10.36 -4.36
CA ASP A 106 -0.68 -11.82 -4.37
C ASP A 106 -1.66 -12.49 -5.36
N ASP A 107 -2.92 -12.05 -5.29
CA ASP A 107 -4.03 -12.43 -6.16
C ASP A 107 -3.75 -12.27 -7.66
N HIS A 108 -2.90 -11.31 -8.03
CA HIS A 108 -2.63 -10.95 -9.42
C HIS A 108 -1.27 -11.40 -9.96
N LEU A 109 -0.30 -11.68 -9.08
CA LEU A 109 1.08 -11.95 -9.49
C LEU A 109 1.52 -13.39 -9.15
N ILE A 110 1.11 -13.97 -8.02
CA ILE A 110 1.85 -15.07 -7.38
C ILE A 110 1.69 -16.46 -8.01
N SER A 111 0.68 -16.69 -8.86
CA SER A 111 0.47 -18.01 -9.49
C SER A 111 1.65 -18.50 -10.36
N ARG A 112 2.56 -17.61 -10.81
CA ARG A 112 3.79 -17.99 -11.56
C ARG A 112 5.10 -17.81 -10.80
N TRP A 113 5.12 -17.12 -9.66
CA TRP A 113 6.36 -16.86 -8.91
C TRP A 113 6.81 -18.02 -8.04
N ASN A 114 5.88 -18.82 -7.54
CA ASN A 114 6.18 -20.02 -6.75
C ASN A 114 6.64 -21.23 -7.60
N ASN A 115 6.64 -21.10 -8.93
CA ASN A 115 7.01 -22.20 -9.83
C ASN A 115 8.53 -22.26 -10.03
N GLY A 116 9.09 -23.47 -10.12
CA GLY A 116 10.53 -23.72 -10.24
C GLY A 116 11.29 -22.95 -11.34
N LEU A 117 10.57 -22.41 -12.34
CA LEU A 117 11.09 -21.51 -13.37
C LEU A 117 11.73 -20.22 -12.82
N SER A 118 11.17 -19.62 -11.76
CA SER A 118 11.74 -18.41 -11.15
C SER A 118 13.08 -18.73 -10.45
N LYS A 119 13.14 -19.86 -9.74
CA LYS A 119 14.37 -20.39 -9.12
C LYS A 119 15.45 -20.70 -10.16
N GLN A 120 15.06 -21.31 -11.29
CA GLN A 120 15.96 -21.61 -12.41
C GLN A 120 16.54 -20.33 -13.04
N ARG A 121 15.71 -19.30 -13.24
CA ARG A 121 16.15 -17.98 -13.74
C ARG A 121 17.13 -17.29 -12.80
N VAL A 122 16.81 -17.21 -11.50
CA VAL A 122 17.72 -16.64 -10.50
C VAL A 122 19.07 -17.37 -10.50
N LYS A 123 19.05 -18.70 -10.62
CA LYS A 123 20.27 -19.51 -10.72
C LYS A 123 21.08 -19.15 -11.97
N ALA A 124 20.44 -19.04 -13.14
CA ALA A 124 21.11 -18.68 -14.39
C ALA A 124 21.75 -17.27 -14.32
N ASP A 125 21.02 -16.27 -13.80
CA ASP A 125 21.55 -14.91 -13.64
C ASP A 125 22.69 -14.84 -12.62
N SER A 126 22.62 -15.64 -11.55
CA SER A 126 23.69 -15.73 -10.54
C SER A 126 24.93 -16.49 -11.01
N ALA A 127 24.79 -17.37 -12.00
CA ALA A 127 25.89 -18.16 -12.57
C ALA A 127 26.73 -17.37 -13.59
N ALA A 128 26.24 -16.21 -14.04
CA ALA A 128 26.93 -15.33 -15.00
C ALA A 128 27.81 -14.26 -14.32
N LYS A 129 28.17 -14.44 -13.04
CA LYS A 129 28.93 -13.48 -12.24
C LYS A 129 30.31 -14.01 -11.86
#